data_AF-A0A522IWB3-F1
#
_entry.id   AF-A0A522IWB3-F1
#
_cell.length_a   1.000
_cell.length_b   1.000
_cell.length_c   1.000
_cell.angle_alpha   90.00
_cell.angle_beta   90.00
_cell.angle_gamma   90.00
#
_symmetry.space_group_name_H-M   'P 1'
#
loop_
_entity.id
_entity.type
_entity.pdbx_description
1 polymer ?
#
loop_
_entity_poly.entity_id
_entity_poly.type
_entity_poly.pdbx_seq_one_letter_code
_entity_poly.pdbx_strand_id
1 'polypeptide(L)'
;MHLVAPGRSPETRFGDSASDNARAEGFDHAAYAELGQRFMEQLTDTSSPLTYAKDVAEATWRAVNDAAAPMRIPAGEDAVALAEAA
;
A
#
# COMPACT_ATOMS: atom_id res chain seq x y z
N MET A 1 11.95 17.72 3.70
CA MET A 1 11.68 16.33 4.13
C MET A 1 10.47 15.86 3.35
N HIS A 2 10.51 14.73 2.66
CA HIS A 2 9.40 14.26 1.81
C HIS A 2 8.90 12.91 2.33
N LEU A 3 7.59 12.67 2.23
CA LEU A 3 6.95 11.38 2.52
C LEU A 3 6.58 10.71 1.21
N VAL A 4 7.20 9.56 0.92
CA VAL A 4 6.81 8.67 -0.18
C VAL A 4 5.84 7.64 0.37
N ALA A 5 4.61 7.65 -0.13
CA ALA A 5 3.53 6.78 0.33
C ALA A 5 3.21 5.72 -0.74
N PRO A 6 3.66 4.46 -0.55
CA PRO A 6 3.34 3.38 -1.48
C PRO A 6 1.89 2.91 -1.32
N GLY A 7 1.34 2.33 -2.38
CA GLY A 7 0.08 1.59 -2.36
C GLY A 7 0.28 0.09 -2.10
N ARG A 8 -0.61 -0.74 -2.66
CA ARG A 8 -0.59 -2.20 -2.52
C ARG A 8 0.44 -2.81 -3.47
N SER A 9 1.37 -3.59 -2.90
CA SER A 9 2.43 -4.27 -3.65
C SER A 9 2.50 -5.76 -3.28
N PRO A 10 1.61 -6.60 -3.84
CA PRO A 10 1.52 -8.02 -3.52
C PRO A 10 2.72 -8.84 -4.02
N GLU A 11 3.58 -8.28 -4.88
CA GLU A 11 4.84 -8.91 -5.30
C GLU A 11 5.94 -8.86 -4.22
N THR A 12 5.74 -8.06 -3.18
CA THR A 12 6.70 -7.94 -2.08
C THR A 12 6.47 -9.02 -1.02
N ARG A 13 7.55 -9.43 -0.35
CA ARG A 13 7.48 -10.37 0.79
C ARG A 13 6.83 -9.80 2.05
N PHE A 14 6.41 -8.53 2.02
CA PHE A 14 5.73 -7.91 3.16
C PHE A 14 4.42 -8.64 3.49
N GLY A 15 3.69 -9.10 2.47
CA GLY A 15 2.46 -9.86 2.63
C GLY A 15 2.65 -11.19 3.37
N ASP A 16 3.81 -11.81 3.27
CA ASP A 16 4.13 -13.07 3.97
C ASP A 16 4.11 -12.84 5.48
N SER A 17 4.85 -11.83 5.96
CA SER A 17 4.88 -11.48 7.39
C SER A 17 3.56 -10.89 7.89
N ALA A 18 2.86 -10.14 7.05
CA ALA A 18 1.56 -9.56 7.42
C ALA A 18 0.48 -10.65 7.60
N SER A 19 0.48 -11.68 6.76
CA SER A 19 -0.45 -12.81 6.87
C SER A 19 -0.21 -13.62 8.14
N ASP A 20 1.05 -13.88 8.49
CA ASP A 20 1.42 -14.58 9.72
C ASP A 20 1.01 -13.78 10.96
N ASN A 21 1.22 -12.46 10.96
CA ASN A 21 0.81 -11.58 12.06
C ASN A 21 -0.71 -11.42 12.15
N ALA A 22 -1.42 -11.29 11.02
CA ALA A 22 -2.87 -11.14 11.01
C ALA A 22 -3.58 -12.36 11.62
N ARG A 23 -3.04 -13.56 11.41
CA ARG A 23 -3.53 -14.80 12.04
C ARG A 23 -3.22 -14.85 13.54
N ALA A 24 -2.14 -14.21 13.99
CA ALA A 24 -1.72 -14.20 15.39
C ALA A 24 -2.42 -13.11 16.23
N GLU A 25 -2.80 -11.99 15.63
CA GLU A 25 -3.33 -10.81 16.35
C GLU A 25 -4.85 -10.61 16.23
N GLY A 26 -5.58 -11.67 15.89
CA GLY A 26 -7.01 -11.75 16.19
C GLY A 26 -7.95 -11.27 15.08
N PHE A 27 -7.55 -11.23 13.81
CA PHE A 27 -8.47 -10.99 12.68
C PHE A 27 -9.62 -12.03 12.57
N ASP A 28 -9.59 -13.08 13.39
CA ASP A 28 -10.58 -14.15 13.51
C ASP A 28 -11.63 -13.90 14.59
N HIS A 29 -11.54 -12.82 15.37
CA HIS A 29 -12.54 -12.54 16.40
C HIS A 29 -13.92 -12.31 15.76
N ALA A 30 -14.91 -13.04 16.28
CA ALA A 30 -16.25 -13.10 15.70
C ALA A 30 -16.96 -11.74 15.51
N ALA A 31 -16.59 -10.70 16.27
CA ALA A 31 -17.22 -9.39 16.19
C ALA A 31 -16.81 -8.60 14.94
N TYR A 32 -15.66 -8.91 14.33
CA TYR A 32 -15.11 -8.19 13.19
C TYR A 32 -14.55 -9.11 12.10
N ALA A 33 -14.82 -10.42 12.19
CA ALA A 33 -14.36 -11.42 11.22
C ALA A 33 -14.78 -11.07 9.78
N GLU A 34 -16.01 -10.60 9.55
CA GLU A 34 -16.48 -10.20 8.22
C GLU A 34 -15.71 -8.98 7.68
N LEU A 35 -15.47 -7.98 8.53
CA LEU A 35 -14.68 -6.80 8.15
C LEU A 35 -13.25 -7.20 7.81
N GLY A 36 -12.64 -8.07 8.63
CA GLY A 36 -11.32 -8.63 8.40
C GLY A 36 -11.23 -9.39 7.09
N GLN A 37 -12.20 -10.26 6.80
CA GLN A 37 -12.26 -11.01 5.54
C GLN A 37 -12.33 -10.08 4.33
N ARG A 38 -13.25 -9.11 4.32
CA ARG A 38 -13.35 -8.14 3.22
C ARG A 38 -12.08 -7.31 3.04
N PHE A 39 -11.43 -6.93 4.13
CA PHE A 39 -10.19 -6.17 4.07
C PHE A 39 -9.06 -7.01 3.43
N MET A 40 -8.94 -8.29 3.82
CA MET A 40 -7.95 -9.20 3.22
C MET A 40 -8.25 -9.48 1.75
N GLU A 41 -9.53 -9.66 1.39
CA GLU A 41 -9.96 -9.77 -0.02
C GLU A 41 -9.50 -8.55 -0.83
N GLN A 42 -9.75 -7.33 -0.34
CA GLN A 42 -9.32 -6.10 -1.00
C GLN A 42 -7.79 -5.98 -1.09
N LEU A 43 -7.04 -6.41 -0.07
CA LEU A 43 -5.58 -6.38 -0.10
C LEU A 43 -4.98 -7.36 -1.12
N THR A 44 -5.63 -8.52 -1.32
CA THR A 44 -5.17 -9.56 -2.24
C THR A 44 -5.71 -9.43 -3.66
N ASP A 45 -6.69 -8.55 -3.89
CA ASP A 45 -7.23 -8.29 -5.22
C ASP A 45 -6.21 -7.57 -6.12
N THR A 46 -5.77 -8.27 -7.16
CA THR A 46 -4.82 -7.78 -8.17
C THR A 46 -5.49 -7.36 -9.47
N SER A 47 -6.82 -7.25 -9.52
CA SER A 47 -7.56 -6.86 -10.72
C SER A 47 -7.51 -5.35 -11.01
N SER A 48 -7.26 -4.54 -9.98
CA SER A 48 -6.99 -3.11 -10.07
C SER A 48 -5.50 -2.83 -10.28
N PRO A 49 -5.12 -1.62 -10.73
CA PRO A 49 -3.73 -1.17 -10.70
C PRO A 49 -3.08 -1.39 -9.33
N LEU A 50 -1.77 -1.60 -9.34
CA LEU A 50 -0.95 -1.90 -8.16
C LEU A 50 0.25 -0.96 -8.11
N THR A 51 0.88 -0.92 -6.94
CA THR A 51 2.19 -0.30 -6.76
C THR A 51 3.28 -1.32 -7.00
N TYR A 52 4.21 -1.03 -7.89
CA TYR A 52 5.42 -1.81 -8.12
C TYR A 52 6.63 -1.18 -7.45
N ALA A 53 7.67 -1.97 -7.20
CA ALA A 53 8.91 -1.49 -6.59
C ALA A 53 9.55 -0.31 -7.37
N LYS A 54 9.38 -0.30 -8.71
CA LYS A 54 9.88 0.78 -9.57
C LYS A 54 9.20 2.12 -9.30
N ASP A 55 7.89 2.12 -9.03
CA ASP A 55 7.14 3.35 -8.80
C ASP A 55 7.63 4.06 -7.52
N VAL A 56 7.91 3.27 -6.48
CA VAL A 56 8.48 3.76 -5.22
C VAL A 56 9.90 4.30 -5.42
N ALA A 57 10.72 3.62 -6.22
CA ALA A 57 12.06 4.07 -6.54
C ALA A 57 12.05 5.40 -7.31
N GLU A 58 11.15 5.55 -8.28
CA GLU A 58 10.98 6.79 -9.06
C GLU A 58 10.46 7.94 -8.20
N ALA A 59 9.45 7.69 -7.35
CA ALA A 59 8.93 8.68 -6.41
C ALA A 59 10.01 9.15 -5.42
N THR A 60 10.82 8.22 -4.91
CA THR A 60 11.95 8.54 -4.03
C THR A 60 13.02 9.35 -4.76
N TRP A 61 13.35 8.99 -6.00
CA TRP A 61 14.30 9.73 -6.82
C TRP A 61 13.83 11.16 -7.07
N ARG A 62 12.55 11.35 -7.40
CA ARG A 62 11.95 12.68 -7.55
C ARG A 62 12.01 13.46 -6.25
N ALA A 63 11.67 12.84 -5.12
CA ALA A 63 11.66 13.48 -3.80
C ALA A 63 13.01 14.10 -3.42
N VAL A 64 14.13 13.52 -3.87
CA VAL A 64 15.47 13.99 -3.51
C VAL A 64 16.14 14.86 -4.58
N ASN A 65 15.65 14.83 -5.82
CA ASN A 65 16.26 15.57 -6.94
C ASN A 65 15.42 16.74 -7.47
N ASP A 66 14.13 16.79 -7.19
CA ASP A 66 13.24 17.87 -7.64
C ASP A 66 12.93 18.82 -6.48
N ALA A 67 13.48 20.04 -6.53
CA ALA A 67 13.26 21.06 -5.51
C ALA A 67 11.78 21.51 -5.41
N ALA A 68 10.98 21.28 -6.45
CA ALA A 68 9.55 21.54 -6.48
C ALA A 68 8.71 20.30 -6.09
N ALA A 69 9.34 19.18 -5.71
CA ALA A 69 8.63 17.99 -5.30
C ALA A 69 7.72 18.26 -4.08
N PRO A 70 6.48 17.76 -4.08
CA PRO A 70 5.57 17.98 -2.97
C PRO A 70 6.04 17.25 -1.70
N MET A 71 5.56 17.71 -0.55
CA MET A 71 5.87 17.08 0.75
C MET A 71 5.35 15.64 0.87
N ARG A 72 4.26 15.30 0.17
CA ARG A 72 3.68 13.95 0.09
C ARG A 72 3.66 13.51 -1.36
N ILE A 73 4.21 12.34 -1.64
CA ILE A 73 4.33 11.80 -3.00
C ILE A 73 3.72 10.39 -2.97
N PRO A 74 2.51 10.18 -3.49
CA PRO A 74 1.98 8.84 -3.70
C PRO A 74 2.83 8.11 -4.76
N ALA A 75 3.12 6.84 -4.53
CA ALA A 75 3.92 6.01 -5.42
C ALA A 75 3.12 4.79 -5.85
N GLY A 76 2.92 4.65 -7.17
CA GLY A 76 2.06 3.64 -7.79
C GLY A 76 0.69 4.20 -8.15
N GLU A 77 0.03 3.60 -9.14
CA GLU A 77 -1.23 4.10 -9.69
C GLU A 77 -2.37 4.02 -8.68
N ASP A 78 -2.43 2.95 -7.88
CA ASP A 78 -3.42 2.80 -6.83
C ASP A 78 -3.22 3.79 -5.67
N ALA A 79 -1.96 4.10 -5.33
CA ALA A 79 -1.64 5.12 -4.34
C ALA A 79 -2.05 6.52 -4.80
N VAL A 80 -1.87 6.83 -6.09
CA VAL A 80 -2.31 8.10 -6.69
C VAL A 80 -3.84 8.18 -6.65
N ALA A 81 -4.53 7.14 -7.10
CA ALA A 81 -6.00 7.10 -7.08
C ALA A 81 -6.55 7.28 -5.65
N LEU A 82 -5.92 6.67 -4.65
CA LEU A 82 -6.31 6.84 -3.25
C LEU A 82 -6.08 8.28 -2.76
N ALA A 83 -4.95 8.90 -3.12
CA ALA A 83 -4.63 10.26 -2.72
C ALA A 83 -5.58 11.30 -3.35
N GLU A 84 -6.11 11.02 -4.55
CA GLU A 84 -7.10 11.86 -5.22
C GLU A 84 -8.52 11.68 -4.68
N ALA A 85 -8.80 10.52 -4.07
CA ALA A 85 -10.09 10.22 -3.46
C ALA A 85 -10.25 10.75 -2.01
N ALA A 86 -9.16 11.25 -1.40
CA ALA A 86 -9.10 11.75 -0.02
C ALA A 86 -9.28 13.27 0.07
#